data_AF-A0A4U1A0T0-F1
#
_entry.id   AF-A0A4U1A0T0-F1
#
_cell.length_a   1.000
_cell.length_b   1.000
_cell.length_c   1.000
_cell.angle_alpha   90.00
_cell.angle_beta   90.00
_cell.angle_gamma   90.00
#
_symmetry.space_group_name_H-M   'P 1'
#
loop_
_entity.id
_entity.type
_entity.pdbx_description
1 polymer ?
#
loop_
_entity_poly.entity_id
_entity_poly.type
_entity_poly.pdbx_seq_one_letter_code
_entity_poly.pdbx_strand_id
1 'polypeptide(L)'
;MNEEEMIAVTYLQELYNTTQGNTETQVSMYDLGSALGLEKTEAGRIAEELMVLGFIELKTLAGGISITDEGLNKLGISPAPKDDLSDRPRLSCEQVVTEKDRQVIECVCNSIKDELSKQAHAYNLLDQAVMDLRTIEIHLHSPAPKTAVVLELFRSIAATFNANESFLHLSGITSIIELTDKQ
;
A
#
# COMPACT_ATOMS: atom_id res chain seq x y z
N MET A 1 7.01 7.29 28.34
CA MET A 1 6.83 5.86 28.10
C MET A 1 6.71 5.19 29.45
N ASN A 2 5.53 4.67 29.77
CA ASN A 2 5.31 3.90 30.99
C ASN A 2 5.81 2.45 30.77
N GLU A 3 5.88 1.67 31.84
CA GLU A 3 6.40 0.29 31.81
C GLU A 3 5.54 -0.62 30.91
N GLU A 4 4.22 -0.45 30.92
CA GLU A 4 3.29 -1.20 30.08
C GLU A 4 3.47 -0.92 28.58
N GLU A 5 3.67 0.34 28.19
CA GLU A 5 3.92 0.73 26.79
C GLU A 5 5.26 0.18 26.30
N MET A 6 6.27 0.08 27.16
CA MET A 6 7.55 -0.55 26.82
C MET A 6 7.40 -2.06 26.56
N ILE A 7 6.60 -2.74 27.38
CA ILE A 7 6.32 -4.17 27.21
C ILE A 7 5.52 -4.40 25.92
N ALA A 8 4.52 -3.58 25.64
CA ALA A 8 3.72 -3.67 24.41
C ALA A 8 4.57 -3.47 23.14
N VAL A 9 5.49 -2.50 23.14
CA VAL A 9 6.43 -2.30 22.02
C VAL A 9 7.38 -3.48 21.86
N THR A 10 7.90 -4.01 22.97
CA THR A 10 8.79 -5.19 22.94
C THR A 10 8.06 -6.42 22.40
N TYR A 11 6.80 -6.59 22.80
CA TYR A 11 5.93 -7.66 22.31
C TYR A 11 5.71 -7.57 20.80
N LEU A 12 5.40 -6.37 20.30
CA LEU A 12 5.21 -6.11 18.88
C LEU A 12 6.52 -6.30 18.09
N GLN A 13 7.66 -5.92 18.65
CA GLN A 13 8.98 -6.13 18.06
C GLN A 13 9.32 -7.63 17.93
N GLU A 14 8.99 -8.43 18.94
CA GLU A 14 9.24 -9.87 18.91
C GLU A 14 8.31 -10.58 17.91
N LEU A 15 7.06 -10.13 17.81
CA LEU A 15 6.14 -10.59 16.77
C LEU A 15 6.70 -10.30 15.37
N TYR A 16 7.23 -9.09 15.17
CA TYR A 16 7.90 -8.72 13.92
C TYR A 16 9.11 -9.63 13.65
N ASN A 17 9.98 -9.85 14.64
CA ASN A 17 11.17 -10.69 14.47
C ASN A 17 10.79 -12.13 14.10
N THR A 18 9.74 -12.66 14.72
CA THR A 18 9.29 -14.04 14.49
C THR A 18 8.63 -14.20 13.11
N THR A 19 7.84 -13.21 12.68
CA THR A 19 7.13 -13.23 11.38
C THR A 19 7.95 -12.65 10.24
N GLN A 20 9.10 -12.03 10.52
CA GLN A 20 9.87 -11.20 9.58
C GLN A 20 9.00 -10.11 8.92
N GLY A 21 8.01 -9.60 9.66
CA GLY A 21 7.03 -8.62 9.19
C GLY A 21 5.98 -9.15 8.21
N ASN A 22 5.91 -10.47 7.99
CA ASN A 22 4.91 -11.07 7.11
C ASN A 22 3.53 -11.12 7.78
N THR A 23 2.58 -10.32 7.28
CA THR A 23 1.20 -10.23 7.81
C THR A 23 0.38 -11.51 7.63
N GLU A 24 0.81 -12.40 6.72
CA GLU A 24 0.16 -13.69 6.48
C GLU A 24 0.70 -14.80 7.41
N THR A 25 1.81 -14.55 8.10
CA THR A 25 2.39 -15.51 9.04
C THR A 25 1.77 -15.33 10.41
N GLN A 26 1.24 -16.41 10.98
CA GLN A 26 0.65 -16.42 12.31
C GLN A 26 1.56 -17.10 13.34
N VAL A 27 1.53 -16.60 14.57
CA VAL A 27 2.23 -17.18 15.72
C VAL A 27 1.28 -17.25 16.92
N SER A 28 1.53 -18.16 17.86
CA SER A 28 0.76 -18.23 19.10
C SER A 28 1.09 -17.04 20.00
N MET A 29 0.08 -16.27 20.42
CA MET A 29 0.26 -15.15 21.35
C MET A 29 0.83 -15.59 22.71
N TYR A 30 0.57 -16.85 23.10
CA TYR A 30 1.10 -17.40 24.35
C TYR A 30 2.56 -17.83 24.22
N ASP A 31 2.94 -18.43 23.09
CA ASP A 31 4.33 -18.85 22.86
C ASP A 31 5.22 -17.62 22.68
N LEU A 32 4.71 -16.60 22.00
CA LEU A 32 5.37 -15.30 21.86
C LEU A 32 5.57 -14.62 23.22
N GLY A 33 4.53 -14.60 24.07
CA GLY A 33 4.65 -14.07 25.43
C GLY A 33 5.63 -14.86 26.29
N SER A 34 5.64 -16.20 26.17
CA SER A 34 6.57 -17.06 26.90
C SER A 34 8.03 -16.81 26.49
N ALA A 35 8.30 -16.51 25.21
CA ALA A 35 9.62 -16.12 24.73
C ALA A 35 10.13 -14.81 25.38
N LEU A 36 9.20 -13.94 25.78
CA LEU A 36 9.47 -12.69 26.49
C LEU A 36 9.44 -12.82 28.02
N GLY A 37 9.25 -14.04 28.55
CA GLY A 37 9.16 -14.30 29.99
C GLY A 37 7.83 -13.88 30.62
N LEU A 38 6.79 -13.66 29.81
CA LEU A 38 5.47 -13.27 30.28
C LEU A 38 4.62 -14.49 30.67
N GLU A 39 3.82 -14.33 31.70
CA GLU A 39 2.79 -15.30 32.08
C GLU A 39 1.65 -15.33 31.05
N LYS A 40 0.98 -16.48 30.94
CA LYS A 40 -0.05 -16.71 29.90
C LYS A 40 -1.17 -15.66 29.92
N THR A 41 -1.61 -15.27 31.11
CA THR A 41 -2.67 -14.25 31.29
C THR A 41 -2.19 -12.86 30.91
N GLU A 42 -0.93 -12.54 31.18
CA GLU A 42 -0.34 -11.24 30.87
C GLU A 42 -0.10 -11.10 29.36
N ALA A 43 0.46 -12.14 28.73
CA ALA A 43 0.61 -12.22 27.28
C ALA A 43 -0.73 -12.07 26.55
N GLY A 44 -1.79 -12.73 27.06
CA GLY A 44 -3.14 -12.58 26.51
C GLY A 44 -3.66 -11.15 26.62
N ARG A 45 -3.50 -10.50 27.78
CA ARG A 45 -3.93 -9.11 27.99
C ARG A 45 -3.21 -8.14 27.04
N ILE A 46 -1.89 -8.27 26.89
CA ILE A 46 -1.10 -7.41 26.00
C ILE A 46 -1.51 -7.62 24.54
N ALA A 47 -1.71 -8.87 24.13
CA ALA A 47 -2.18 -9.18 22.79
C ALA A 47 -3.57 -8.58 22.51
N GLU A 48 -4.53 -8.71 23.44
CA GLU A 48 -5.85 -8.11 23.33
C GLU A 48 -5.77 -6.57 23.21
N GLU A 49 -4.89 -5.93 24.00
CA GLU A 49 -4.68 -4.49 23.94
C GLU A 49 -4.11 -4.06 22.57
N LEU A 50 -3.09 -4.76 22.07
CA LEU A 50 -2.52 -4.52 20.74
C LEU A 50 -3.54 -4.77 19.62
N MET A 51 -4.47 -5.71 19.79
CA MET A 51 -5.58 -5.94 18.84
C MET A 51 -6.56 -4.77 18.84
N VAL A 52 -6.94 -4.27 20.02
CA VAL A 52 -7.83 -3.09 20.14
C VAL A 52 -7.22 -1.87 19.48
N LEU A 53 -5.89 -1.72 19.57
CA LEU A 53 -5.12 -0.66 18.93
C LEU A 53 -4.89 -0.88 17.42
N GLY A 54 -5.28 -2.03 16.86
CA GLY A 54 -5.12 -2.35 15.44
C GLY A 54 -3.73 -2.81 15.03
N PHE A 55 -2.78 -2.97 15.97
CA PHE A 55 -1.37 -3.30 15.66
C PHE A 55 -1.13 -4.78 15.37
N ILE A 56 -2.02 -5.65 15.87
CA ILE A 56 -2.00 -7.08 15.59
C ILE A 56 -3.43 -7.55 15.31
N GLU A 57 -3.58 -8.67 14.62
CA GLU A 57 -4.88 -9.28 14.35
C GLU A 57 -4.91 -10.75 14.80
N LEU A 58 -6.11 -11.23 15.17
CA LEU A 58 -6.33 -12.63 15.53
C LEU A 58 -6.66 -13.45 14.27
N LYS A 59 -5.80 -14.39 13.91
CA LYS A 59 -5.98 -15.31 12.77
C LYS A 59 -6.69 -16.60 13.15
N THR A 60 -6.61 -17.04 14.40
CA THR A 60 -7.26 -18.30 14.84
C THR A 60 -7.88 -18.21 16.23
N LEU A 61 -8.92 -19.01 16.47
CA LEU A 61 -9.56 -19.15 17.79
C LEU A 61 -8.64 -19.74 18.87
N ALA A 62 -7.51 -20.33 18.48
CA ALA A 62 -6.51 -20.87 19.39
C ALA A 62 -5.51 -19.82 19.91
N GLY A 63 -5.67 -18.54 19.54
CA GLY A 63 -4.75 -17.47 19.91
C GLY A 63 -3.62 -17.26 18.90
N GLY A 64 -3.81 -17.68 17.65
CA GLY A 64 -2.87 -17.37 16.57
C GLY A 64 -3.03 -15.92 16.15
N ILE A 65 -1.95 -15.14 16.19
CA ILE A 65 -1.89 -13.71 15.90
C ILE A 65 -0.88 -13.40 14.80
N SER A 66 -1.10 -12.31 14.06
CA SER A 66 -0.15 -11.76 13.11
C SER A 66 -0.03 -10.24 13.29
N ILE A 67 1.08 -9.67 12.82
CA ILE A 67 1.28 -8.23 12.81
C ILE A 67 0.50 -7.58 11.66
N THR A 68 -0.05 -6.40 11.88
CA THR A 68 -0.74 -5.61 10.84
C THR A 68 0.19 -4.55 10.23
N ASP A 69 -0.25 -3.91 9.15
CA ASP A 69 0.45 -2.77 8.56
C ASP A 69 0.54 -1.58 9.55
N GLU A 70 -0.47 -1.38 10.40
CA GLU A 70 -0.43 -0.38 11.47
C GLU A 70 0.58 -0.73 12.57
N GLY A 71 0.71 -2.01 12.92
CA GLY A 71 1.72 -2.49 13.85
C GLY A 71 3.14 -2.30 13.33
N LEU A 72 3.37 -2.54 12.05
CA LEU A 72 4.66 -2.25 11.40
C LEU A 72 4.98 -0.76 11.46
N ASN A 73 4.02 0.10 11.11
CA ASN A 73 4.17 1.55 11.19
C ASN A 73 4.47 2.02 12.63
N LYS A 74 3.86 1.39 13.65
CA LYS A 74 4.13 1.68 15.07
C LYS A 74 5.57 1.39 15.46
N LEU A 75 6.22 0.40 14.84
CA LEU A 75 7.65 0.10 15.02
C LEU A 75 8.56 1.01 14.18
N GLY A 76 8.02 1.97 13.43
CA GLY A 76 8.77 2.78 12.47
C GLY A 76 9.22 1.98 11.24
N ILE A 77 8.67 0.78 11.05
CA ILE A 77 8.93 -0.09 9.90
C ILE A 77 7.85 0.21 8.89
N SER A 78 8.19 0.95 7.84
CA SER A 78 7.29 1.06 6.70
C SER A 78 7.16 -0.35 6.10
N PRO A 79 5.95 -0.95 6.04
CA PRO A 79 5.79 -2.21 5.34
C PRO A 79 6.39 -2.04 3.95
N ALA A 80 7.34 -2.90 3.58
CA ALA A 80 7.74 -3.01 2.19
C ALA A 80 6.43 -3.17 1.40
N PRO A 81 6.18 -2.32 0.38
CA PRO A 81 4.88 -2.29 -0.28
C PRO A 81 4.53 -3.72 -0.65
N LYS A 82 3.45 -4.27 -0.08
CA LYS A 82 3.01 -5.64 -0.32
C LYS A 82 3.03 -5.84 -1.83
N ASP A 83 4.02 -6.58 -2.32
CA ASP A 83 4.18 -6.87 -3.73
C ASP A 83 3.19 -8.00 -4.09
N ASP A 84 1.93 -7.80 -3.70
CA ASP A 84 0.83 -8.58 -4.19
C ASP A 84 0.50 -8.07 -5.58
N LEU A 85 1.41 -8.43 -6.49
CA LEU A 85 1.36 -8.18 -7.91
C LEU A 85 0.00 -8.63 -8.49
N SER A 86 -0.68 -9.59 -7.86
CA SER A 86 -1.95 -10.20 -8.27
C SER A 86 -3.14 -9.25 -8.26
N ASP A 87 -3.24 -8.37 -7.26
CA ASP A 87 -4.46 -7.60 -6.96
C ASP A 87 -4.33 -6.11 -7.31
N ARG A 88 -3.19 -5.72 -7.88
CA ARG A 88 -2.97 -4.36 -8.35
C ARG A 88 -3.72 -4.14 -9.67
N PRO A 89 -4.42 -3.01 -9.83
CA PRO A 89 -5.08 -2.69 -11.09
C PRO A 89 -4.04 -2.55 -12.20
N ARG A 90 -4.10 -3.45 -13.19
CA ARG A 90 -3.16 -3.53 -14.32
C ARG A 90 -3.87 -3.33 -15.62
N LEU A 91 -3.22 -2.56 -16.50
CA LEU A 91 -3.57 -2.52 -17.91
C LEU A 91 -3.16 -3.83 -18.59
N SER A 92 -4.00 -4.27 -19.52
CA SER A 92 -3.68 -5.34 -20.46
C SER A 92 -2.54 -4.89 -21.38
N CYS A 93 -1.78 -5.85 -21.93
CA CYS A 93 -0.75 -5.57 -22.94
C CYS A 93 -1.34 -5.50 -24.37
N GLU A 94 -2.65 -5.34 -24.49
CA GLU A 94 -3.34 -5.26 -25.77
C GLU A 94 -3.08 -3.92 -26.46
N GLN A 95 -3.10 -3.91 -27.79
CA GLN A 95 -2.89 -2.68 -28.58
C GLN A 95 -4.00 -1.64 -28.36
N VAL A 96 -5.22 -2.12 -28.06
CA VAL A 96 -6.42 -1.30 -27.86
C VAL A 96 -6.93 -1.51 -26.44
N VAL A 97 -7.32 -0.42 -25.79
CA VAL A 97 -7.87 -0.40 -24.43
C VAL A 97 -9.13 -1.26 -24.37
N THR A 98 -9.11 -2.28 -23.52
CA THR A 98 -10.25 -3.16 -23.23
C THR A 98 -11.21 -2.53 -22.21
N GLU A 99 -12.38 -3.13 -22.00
CA GLU A 99 -13.31 -2.66 -20.97
C GLU A 99 -12.73 -2.77 -19.55
N LYS A 100 -11.96 -3.82 -19.28
CA LYS A 100 -11.22 -3.98 -18.03
C LYS A 100 -10.19 -2.86 -17.85
N ASP A 101 -9.50 -2.52 -18.94
CA ASP A 101 -8.53 -1.42 -18.94
C ASP A 101 -9.18 -0.08 -18.67
N ARG A 102 -10.37 0.18 -19.21
CA ARG A 102 -11.12 1.42 -18.94
C ARG A 102 -11.38 1.61 -17.45
N GLN A 103 -11.83 0.55 -16.76
CA GLN A 103 -12.07 0.60 -15.31
C GLN A 103 -10.79 0.90 -14.52
N VAL A 104 -9.68 0.27 -14.91
CA VAL A 104 -8.37 0.54 -14.32
C VAL A 104 -7.94 1.99 -14.55
N ILE A 105 -8.05 2.49 -15.78
CA ILE A 105 -7.67 3.86 -16.15
C ILE A 105 -8.52 4.87 -15.39
N GLU A 106 -9.83 4.68 -15.32
CA GLU A 106 -10.73 5.56 -14.57
C GLU A 106 -10.40 5.60 -13.08
N CYS A 107 -10.15 4.43 -12.47
CA CYS A 107 -9.74 4.34 -11.07
C CYS A 107 -8.47 5.16 -10.82
N VAL A 108 -7.47 5.01 -11.66
CA VAL A 108 -6.17 5.69 -11.53
C VAL A 108 -6.31 7.19 -11.76
N CYS A 109 -7.03 7.60 -12.79
CA CYS A 109 -7.32 9.01 -13.06
C CYS A 109 -8.03 9.67 -11.86
N ASN A 110 -8.96 8.99 -11.20
CA ASN A 110 -9.64 9.51 -10.01
C ASN A 110 -8.69 9.62 -8.82
N SER A 111 -7.84 8.60 -8.58
CA SER A 111 -6.83 8.68 -7.52
C SER A 111 -5.85 9.84 -7.73
N ILE A 112 -5.41 10.09 -8.96
CA ILE A 112 -4.54 11.23 -9.29
C ILE A 112 -5.26 12.55 -9.02
N LYS A 113 -6.52 12.69 -9.44
CA LYS A 113 -7.32 13.90 -9.22
C LYS A 113 -7.53 14.19 -7.74
N ASP A 114 -7.84 13.15 -6.95
CA ASP A 114 -8.01 13.26 -5.51
C ASP A 114 -6.72 13.76 -4.86
N GLU A 115 -5.58 13.22 -5.28
CA GLU A 115 -4.28 13.62 -4.73
C GLU A 115 -3.86 15.04 -5.13
N LEU A 116 -4.13 15.42 -6.38
CA LEU A 116 -3.99 16.78 -6.86
C LEU A 116 -4.84 17.79 -6.06
N SER A 117 -5.97 17.37 -5.52
CA SER A 117 -6.88 18.23 -4.74
C SER A 117 -6.48 18.38 -3.25
N LYS A 118 -5.73 17.43 -2.70
CA LYS A 118 -5.39 17.38 -1.26
C LYS A 118 -4.17 18.20 -0.87
N GLN A 119 -3.26 18.49 -1.81
CA GLN A 119 -1.99 19.13 -1.53
C GLN A 119 -1.80 20.43 -2.31
N ALA A 120 -1.05 21.37 -1.74
CA ALA A 120 -0.68 22.60 -2.43
C ALA A 120 0.47 22.32 -3.41
N HIS A 121 0.13 22.18 -4.69
CA HIS A 121 1.09 21.92 -5.76
C HIS A 121 1.66 23.20 -6.37
N ALA A 122 2.90 23.15 -6.85
CA ALA A 122 3.41 24.19 -7.73
C ALA A 122 2.55 24.24 -9.01
N TYR A 123 2.09 25.44 -9.39
CA TYR A 123 1.14 25.64 -10.49
C TYR A 123 1.55 24.94 -11.80
N ASN A 124 2.85 24.99 -12.14
CA ASN A 124 3.37 24.37 -13.36
C ASN A 124 3.25 22.84 -13.36
N LEU A 125 3.39 22.19 -12.19
CA LEU A 125 3.25 20.73 -12.07
C LEU A 125 1.79 20.33 -12.18
N LEU A 126 0.90 21.12 -11.56
CA LEU A 126 -0.53 20.90 -11.63
C LEU A 126 -1.05 21.06 -13.07
N ASP A 127 -0.60 22.08 -13.78
CA ASP A 127 -0.97 22.32 -15.17
C ASP A 127 -0.54 21.15 -16.08
N GLN A 128 0.72 20.70 -15.95
CA GLN A 128 1.23 19.56 -16.72
C GLN A 128 0.44 18.27 -16.43
N ALA A 129 0.24 17.93 -15.16
CA ALA A 129 -0.51 16.72 -14.78
C ALA A 129 -1.97 16.78 -15.24
N VAL A 130 -2.61 17.94 -15.15
CA VAL A 130 -3.98 18.14 -15.64
C VAL A 130 -4.05 18.00 -17.16
N MET A 131 -3.08 18.53 -17.91
CA MET A 131 -3.03 18.35 -19.38
C MET A 131 -2.91 16.88 -19.77
N ASP A 132 -2.05 16.11 -19.10
CA ASP A 132 -1.89 14.68 -19.37
C ASP A 132 -3.18 13.91 -19.04
N LEU A 133 -3.82 14.19 -17.90
CA LEU A 133 -5.12 13.60 -17.53
C LEU A 133 -6.21 13.90 -18.56
N ARG A 134 -6.32 15.15 -19.02
CA ARG A 134 -7.28 15.53 -20.07
C ARG A 134 -6.99 14.81 -21.38
N THR A 135 -5.73 14.62 -21.70
CA THR A 135 -5.31 13.90 -22.90
C THR A 135 -5.74 12.43 -22.82
N ILE A 136 -5.60 11.78 -21.65
CA ILE A 136 -6.11 10.42 -21.42
C ILE A 136 -7.63 10.37 -21.62
N GLU A 137 -8.38 11.28 -20.99
CA GLU A 137 -9.85 11.35 -21.11
C GLU A 137 -10.29 11.49 -22.58
N ILE A 138 -9.68 12.39 -23.33
CA ILE A 138 -9.97 12.61 -24.75
C ILE A 138 -9.64 11.36 -25.57
N HIS A 139 -8.48 10.75 -25.32
CA HIS A 139 -8.03 9.56 -26.06
C HIS A 139 -8.97 8.37 -25.85
N LEU A 140 -9.58 8.22 -24.66
CA LEU A 140 -10.57 7.19 -24.36
C LEU A 140 -11.87 7.32 -25.18
N HIS A 141 -12.15 8.48 -25.77
CA HIS A 141 -13.27 8.69 -26.71
C HIS A 141 -12.96 8.23 -28.14
N SER A 142 -11.71 7.85 -28.44
CA SER A 142 -11.36 7.21 -29.71
C SER A 142 -12.11 5.87 -29.89
N PRO A 143 -12.57 5.53 -31.10
CA PRO A 143 -13.12 4.20 -31.40
C PRO A 143 -12.16 3.04 -31.11
N ALA A 144 -10.85 3.30 -31.12
CA ALA A 144 -9.80 2.36 -30.76
C ALA A 144 -8.73 3.12 -29.96
N PRO A 145 -8.94 3.33 -28.64
CA PRO A 145 -7.96 3.99 -27.79
C PRO A 145 -6.73 3.09 -27.69
N LYS A 146 -5.55 3.63 -28.01
CA LYS A 146 -4.28 2.90 -27.94
C LYS A 146 -3.80 2.82 -26.50
N THR A 147 -3.58 1.61 -25.98
CA THR A 147 -3.12 1.39 -24.60
C THR A 147 -1.76 2.05 -24.34
N ALA A 148 -0.82 1.94 -25.30
CA ALA A 148 0.52 2.52 -25.20
C ALA A 148 0.52 4.05 -24.98
N VAL A 149 -0.44 4.78 -25.55
CA VAL A 149 -0.55 6.23 -25.35
C VAL A 149 -0.97 6.55 -23.91
N VAL A 150 -1.91 5.79 -23.36
CA VAL A 150 -2.36 5.97 -21.98
C VAL A 150 -1.23 5.67 -20.99
N LEU A 151 -0.48 4.60 -21.24
CA LEU A 151 0.68 4.23 -20.44
C LEU A 151 1.75 5.33 -20.43
N GLU A 152 2.06 5.90 -21.59
CA GLU A 152 3.06 6.95 -21.68
C GLU A 152 2.62 8.24 -20.96
N LEU A 153 1.33 8.57 -21.01
CA LEU A 153 0.77 9.69 -20.25
C LEU A 153 0.84 9.43 -18.73
N PHE A 154 0.56 8.20 -18.28
CA PHE A 154 0.78 7.85 -16.87
C PHE A 154 2.25 7.91 -16.46
N ARG A 155 3.18 7.52 -17.35
CA ARG A 155 4.64 7.69 -17.14
C ARG A 155 5.05 9.15 -17.01
N SER A 156 4.53 10.01 -17.88
CA SER A 156 4.74 11.46 -17.82
C SER A 156 4.24 12.06 -16.49
N ILE A 157 3.03 11.68 -16.08
CA ILE A 157 2.45 12.09 -14.80
C ILE A 157 3.34 11.62 -13.64
N ALA A 158 3.73 10.33 -13.62
CA ALA A 158 4.61 9.79 -12.59
C ALA A 158 5.95 10.52 -12.51
N ALA A 159 6.57 10.82 -13.67
CA ALA A 159 7.84 11.55 -13.73
C ALA A 159 7.71 12.97 -13.17
N THR A 160 6.59 13.64 -13.43
CA THR A 160 6.29 14.99 -12.91
C THR A 160 6.28 15.01 -11.37
N PHE A 161 5.75 13.95 -10.76
CA PHE A 161 5.68 13.82 -9.30
C PHE A 161 6.94 13.22 -8.67
N ASN A 162 7.64 12.29 -9.33
CA ASN A 162 8.89 11.70 -8.82
C ASN A 162 10.07 12.68 -8.86
N ALA A 163 10.06 13.67 -9.75
CA ALA A 163 11.08 14.72 -9.80
C ALA A 163 11.02 15.69 -8.59
N ASN A 164 9.97 15.61 -7.76
CA ASN A 164 9.78 16.41 -6.57
C ASN A 164 9.56 15.45 -5.38
N GLU A 165 10.52 15.31 -4.46
CA GLU A 165 10.59 14.31 -3.36
C GLU A 165 9.42 14.31 -2.32
N SER A 166 8.21 14.74 -2.66
CA SER A 166 7.07 14.87 -1.74
C SER A 166 5.94 13.86 -1.97
N PHE A 167 6.15 12.79 -2.76
CA PHE A 167 5.08 11.86 -3.10
C PHE A 167 5.42 10.39 -2.82
N LEU A 168 5.07 9.92 -1.61
CA LEU A 168 5.18 8.51 -1.20
C LEU A 168 3.91 7.67 -1.42
N HIS A 169 2.84 8.21 -2.02
CA HIS A 169 1.53 7.50 -2.06
C HIS A 169 0.90 7.28 -3.44
N LEU A 170 1.61 7.50 -4.55
CA LEU A 170 1.15 7.08 -5.88
C LEU A 170 1.53 5.63 -6.21
N SER A 171 1.41 4.73 -5.23
CA SER A 171 1.69 3.29 -5.40
C SER A 171 0.91 2.67 -6.57
N GLY A 172 -0.26 3.22 -6.91
CA GLY A 172 -1.06 2.82 -8.06
C GLY A 172 -0.44 3.15 -9.43
N ILE A 173 0.24 4.30 -9.59
CA ILE A 173 0.82 4.69 -10.90
C ILE A 173 2.11 3.92 -11.18
N THR A 174 3.00 3.83 -10.19
CA THR A 174 4.26 3.09 -10.30
C THR A 174 3.99 1.62 -10.64
N SER A 175 2.93 1.03 -10.07
CA SER A 175 2.53 -0.35 -10.35
C SER A 175 2.01 -0.58 -11.78
N ILE A 176 1.40 0.42 -12.41
CA ILE A 176 0.96 0.32 -13.81
C ILE A 176 2.14 0.39 -14.77
N ILE A 177 3.16 1.16 -14.40
CA ILE A 177 4.36 1.42 -15.20
C ILE A 177 5.36 0.25 -15.13
N GLU A 178 5.62 -0.29 -13.93
CA GLU A 178 6.67 -1.29 -13.69
C GLU A 178 6.42 -2.68 -14.32
N LEU A 179 5.18 -2.96 -14.75
CA LEU A 179 4.79 -4.28 -15.25
C LEU A 179 4.60 -4.37 -16.76
N THR A 180 4.65 -3.24 -17.48
CA THR A 180 4.66 -3.25 -18.96
C THR A 180 6.07 -3.34 -19.55
N ASP A 181 7.12 -3.08 -18.76
CA ASP A 181 8.52 -3.20 -19.20
C ASP A 181 9.11 -4.62 -18.99
N LYS A 182 8.37 -5.55 -18.37
CA LYS A 182 8.77 -6.96 -18.21
C LYS A 182 8.07 -7.88 -19.23
N GLN A 183 8.29 -7.65 -20.53
CA GLN A 183 8.15 -8.68 -21.58
C GLN A 183 9.23 -8.53 -22.64
#